data_AF-A0A2D5RQQ9-F1
#
_entry.id   AF-A0A2D5RQQ9-F1
#
_cell.length_a   1.000
_cell.length_b   1.000
_cell.length_c   1.000
_cell.angle_alpha   90.00
_cell.angle_beta   90.00
_cell.angle_gamma   90.00
#
_symmetry.space_group_name_H-M   'P 1'
#
loop_
_entity.id
_entity.type
_entity.pdbx_description
1 polymer ?
#
loop_
_entity_poly.entity_id
_entity_poly.type
_entity_poly.pdbx_seq_one_letter_code
_entity_poly.pdbx_strand_id
1 'polypeptide(L)'
;MKKIIVSLLFSGSVLANSAQQEQQINMMLTMMESMGEMTRMAECIDLPQARLKNVYQQTLMECGVGDMAAEEPDPQHTACLKSSLVKRSGVPADRWLACENSDEEHEDPLIAELDALNEQIGEREPTAAEQRQMDQIIERMQQRGVADMQQMVDAMIAGSQGSEASVTLPVYPEAKLLINIPSQGDIEIAEQRYITLPGASFVTTASPAQVLEFYRQQLPGYRIHRSALSAATDVAYMQNIPVDFDYSRDFGRAFSIPHIYIQPAKAGSQQQLPGAQTLFFVYYQPAE
;
A
#
# COMPACT_ATOMS: atom_id res chain seq x y z
N MET A 1 -6.82 11.97 -19.42
CA MET A 1 -7.26 11.79 -18.02
C MET A 1 -6.04 11.90 -17.12
N LYS A 2 -6.07 12.73 -16.06
CA LYS A 2 -5.00 12.79 -15.04
C LYS A 2 -4.69 11.36 -14.58
N LYS A 3 -3.44 10.92 -14.81
CA LYS A 3 -2.97 9.59 -14.39
C LYS A 3 -3.37 9.39 -12.93
N ILE A 4 -4.21 8.40 -12.68
CA ILE A 4 -4.51 7.91 -11.34
C ILE A 4 -3.23 7.20 -10.91
N ILE A 5 -2.25 7.99 -10.47
CA ILE A 5 -1.30 7.53 -9.47
C ILE A 5 -2.20 7.02 -8.36
N VAL A 6 -2.13 5.72 -8.10
CA VAL A 6 -2.70 5.15 -6.89
C VAL A 6 -1.96 5.86 -5.76
N SER A 7 -2.54 6.97 -5.29
CA SER A 7 -2.18 7.63 -4.04
C SER A 7 -2.48 6.62 -2.95
N LEU A 8 -1.56 5.69 -2.73
CA LEU A 8 -1.43 5.05 -1.45
C LEU A 8 -1.10 6.18 -0.49
N LEU A 9 -2.09 6.49 0.35
CA LEU A 9 -2.11 7.57 1.31
C LEU A 9 -1.04 7.33 2.36
N PHE A 10 0.21 7.63 2.03
CA PHE A 10 1.33 7.50 2.94
C PHE A 10 1.67 8.87 3.53
N SER A 11 0.84 9.35 4.47
CA SER A 11 1.11 10.61 5.16
C SER A 11 2.25 10.39 6.15
N GLY A 12 3.42 10.98 5.89
CA GLY A 12 4.58 10.93 6.77
C GLY A 12 4.55 12.06 7.78
N SER A 13 4.20 11.78 9.03
CA SER A 13 4.43 12.71 10.13
C SER A 13 5.93 12.79 10.44
N VAL A 14 6.46 14.01 10.66
CA VAL A 14 7.87 14.32 10.99
C VAL A 14 8.31 13.76 12.38
N LEU A 15 7.54 12.85 12.96
CA LEU A 15 7.80 12.16 14.24
C LEU A 15 7.63 10.64 14.12
N ALA A 16 7.69 10.07 12.92
CA ALA A 16 7.72 8.62 12.77
C ALA A 16 9.02 8.05 13.36
N ASN A 17 8.91 7.00 14.17
CA ASN A 17 10.06 6.22 14.64
C ASN A 17 10.91 5.82 13.41
N SER A 18 12.24 5.93 13.50
CA SER A 18 13.16 5.63 12.38
C SER A 18 12.92 4.25 11.77
N ALA A 19 12.48 3.27 12.56
CA ALA A 19 12.12 1.94 12.07
C ALA A 19 10.89 1.94 11.14
N GLN A 20 9.88 2.77 11.45
CA GLN A 20 8.68 2.91 10.61
C GLN A 20 8.98 3.67 9.33
N GLN A 21 9.81 4.72 9.41
CA GLN A 21 10.25 5.46 8.23
C GLN A 21 11.06 4.56 7.28
N GLU A 22 11.98 3.76 7.81
CA GLU A 22 12.75 2.80 7.01
C GLU A 22 11.85 1.78 6.31
N GLN A 23 10.85 1.23 7.02
CA GLN A 23 9.86 0.33 6.44
C GLN A 23 9.06 1.01 5.31
N GLN A 24 8.61 2.24 5.51
CA GLN A 24 7.87 2.99 4.50
C GLN A 24 8.71 3.23 3.24
N ILE A 25 9.98 3.58 3.41
CA ILE A 25 10.94 3.76 2.31
C ILE A 25 11.14 2.45 1.57
N ASN A 26 11.42 1.35 2.28
CA ASN A 26 11.65 0.05 1.65
C ASN A 26 10.43 -0.44 0.87
N MET A 27 9.21 -0.23 1.40
CA MET A 27 7.98 -0.55 0.69
C MET A 27 7.85 0.28 -0.59
N MET A 28 8.04 1.60 -0.52
CA MET A 28 7.97 2.48 -1.69
C MET A 28 8.98 2.09 -2.77
N LEU A 29 10.24 1.83 -2.39
CA LEU A 29 11.28 1.42 -3.34
C LEU A 29 10.99 0.05 -3.97
N THR A 30 10.41 -0.87 -3.21
CA THR A 30 10.00 -2.19 -3.72
C THR A 30 8.85 -2.06 -4.71
N MET A 31 7.91 -1.13 -4.46
CA MET A 31 6.85 -0.81 -5.40
C MET A 31 7.38 -0.20 -6.69
N MET A 32 8.26 0.81 -6.61
CA MET A 32 8.92 1.40 -7.78
C MET A 32 9.70 0.36 -8.61
N GLU A 33 10.35 -0.59 -7.94
CA GLU A 33 11.06 -1.70 -8.58
C GLU A 33 10.09 -2.65 -9.27
N SER A 34 9.04 -3.08 -8.58
CA SER A 34 8.02 -3.96 -9.14
C SER A 34 7.35 -3.34 -10.37
N MET A 35 6.99 -2.05 -10.30
CA MET A 35 6.33 -1.34 -11.39
C MET A 35 7.28 -0.95 -12.54
N GLY A 36 8.56 -1.29 -12.45
CA GLY A 36 9.57 -0.99 -13.48
C GLY A 36 10.00 0.47 -13.54
N GLU A 37 9.50 1.33 -12.66
CA GLU A 37 9.90 2.74 -12.56
C GLU A 37 11.38 2.87 -12.21
N MET A 38 11.87 2.03 -11.30
CA MET A 38 13.27 2.01 -10.89
C MET A 38 14.20 1.66 -12.06
N THR A 39 13.82 0.68 -12.90
CA THR A 39 14.58 0.27 -14.09
C THR A 39 14.61 1.39 -15.12
N ARG A 40 13.47 2.01 -15.40
CA ARG A 40 13.37 3.12 -16.36
C ARG A 40 14.24 4.30 -15.95
N MET A 41 14.14 4.70 -14.69
CA MET A 41 14.93 5.81 -14.16
C MET A 41 16.43 5.48 -14.21
N ALA A 42 16.80 4.27 -13.81
CA ALA A 42 18.17 3.75 -13.87
C ALA A 42 18.75 3.81 -15.29
N GLU A 43 18.01 3.36 -16.30
CA GLU A 43 18.40 3.44 -17.71
C GLU A 43 18.51 4.88 -18.19
N CYS A 44 17.58 5.75 -17.80
CA CYS A 44 17.59 7.15 -18.23
C CYS A 44 18.80 7.91 -17.67
N ILE A 45 19.11 7.76 -16.37
CA ILE A 45 20.24 8.46 -15.74
C ILE A 45 21.58 7.72 -15.86
N ASP A 46 21.60 6.57 -16.56
CA ASP A 46 22.77 5.70 -16.75
C ASP A 46 23.42 5.26 -15.43
N LEU A 47 22.58 4.75 -14.52
CA LEU A 47 23.03 4.16 -13.25
C LEU A 47 22.53 2.73 -13.10
N PRO A 48 23.32 1.81 -12.53
CA PRO A 48 22.82 0.50 -12.17
C PRO A 48 21.64 0.61 -11.21
N GLN A 49 20.57 -0.17 -11.45
CA GLN A 49 19.34 -0.14 -10.65
C GLN A 49 19.60 -0.29 -9.13
N ALA A 50 20.49 -1.21 -8.74
CA ALA A 50 20.86 -1.42 -7.34
C ALA A 50 21.52 -0.16 -6.72
N ARG A 51 22.32 0.57 -7.50
CA ARG A 51 22.93 1.83 -7.05
C ARG A 51 21.88 2.92 -6.93
N LEU A 52 20.96 3.01 -7.89
CA LEU A 52 19.85 3.96 -7.85
C LEU A 52 18.96 3.73 -6.61
N LYS A 53 18.60 2.48 -6.34
CA LYS A 53 17.83 2.10 -5.14
C LYS A 53 18.51 2.57 -3.86
N ASN A 54 19.83 2.38 -3.73
CA ASN A 54 20.60 2.85 -2.58
C ASN A 54 20.61 4.39 -2.48
N VAL A 55 20.78 5.09 -3.60
CA VAL A 55 20.72 6.56 -3.66
C VAL A 55 19.36 7.07 -3.17
N TYR A 56 18.25 6.49 -3.64
CA TYR A 56 16.93 6.85 -3.15
C TYR A 56 16.75 6.53 -1.66
N GLN A 57 17.13 5.33 -1.22
CA GLN A 57 17.01 4.93 0.18
C GLN A 57 17.72 5.92 1.11
N GLN A 58 18.97 6.26 0.80
CA GLN A 58 19.73 7.23 1.60
C GLN A 58 19.15 8.65 1.54
N THR A 59 18.66 9.06 0.37
CA THR A 59 18.07 10.40 0.18
C THR A 59 16.78 10.55 0.97
N LEU A 60 15.91 9.53 0.96
CA LEU A 60 14.65 9.54 1.69
C LEU A 60 14.83 9.37 3.20
N MET A 61 15.87 8.66 3.63
CA MET A 61 16.26 8.63 5.04
C MET A 61 16.75 9.99 5.54
N GLU A 62 17.46 10.75 4.69
CA GLU A 62 17.98 12.09 5.02
C GLU A 62 16.90 13.19 4.95
N CYS A 63 16.10 13.20 3.87
CA CYS A 63 15.13 14.25 3.58
C CYS A 63 13.72 13.96 4.12
N GLY A 64 13.48 12.75 4.62
CA GLY A 64 12.14 12.24 4.88
C GLY A 64 11.45 11.74 3.61
N VAL A 65 10.19 11.31 3.76
CA VAL A 65 9.30 10.91 2.67
C VAL A 65 8.30 12.01 2.27
N GLY A 66 8.31 13.13 3.01
CA GLY A 66 7.40 14.26 2.79
C GLY A 66 5.95 13.97 3.18
N ASP A 67 5.13 15.02 3.20
CA ASP A 67 3.67 14.86 3.24
C ASP A 67 3.15 14.67 1.81
N MET A 68 2.96 13.42 1.42
CA MET A 68 2.45 13.04 0.10
C MET A 68 0.96 13.41 -0.09
N ALA A 69 0.27 13.82 0.97
CA ALA A 69 -1.14 14.26 0.94
C ALA A 69 -1.28 15.79 0.81
N ALA A 70 -0.19 16.55 0.95
CA ALA A 70 -0.22 17.98 0.72
C ALA A 70 -0.48 18.29 -0.76
N GLU A 71 -1.43 19.19 -1.04
CA GLU A 71 -1.73 19.64 -2.40
C GLU A 71 -0.51 20.24 -3.11
N GLU A 72 0.40 20.84 -2.32
CA GLU A 72 1.69 21.33 -2.78
C GLU A 72 2.81 20.68 -1.96
N PRO A 73 3.83 20.09 -2.63
CA PRO A 73 4.98 19.55 -1.92
C PRO A 73 5.77 20.66 -1.24
N ASP A 74 6.19 20.43 0.01
CA ASP A 74 7.01 21.39 0.76
C ASP A 74 8.27 21.79 -0.07
N PRO A 75 8.48 23.09 -0.33
CA PRO A 75 9.65 23.57 -1.06
C PRO A 75 10.98 23.15 -0.42
N GLN A 76 11.05 23.06 0.92
CA GLN A 76 12.28 22.65 1.61
C GLN A 76 12.55 21.16 1.40
N HIS A 77 11.52 20.32 1.56
CA HIS A 77 11.61 18.90 1.27
C HIS A 77 12.04 18.63 -0.19
N THR A 78 11.42 19.32 -1.15
CA THR A 78 11.75 19.18 -2.58
C THR A 78 13.19 19.61 -2.88
N ALA A 79 13.64 20.72 -2.29
CA ALA A 79 15.02 21.18 -2.42
C ALA A 79 16.01 20.17 -1.81
N CYS A 80 15.68 19.57 -0.67
CA CYS A 80 16.48 18.50 -0.06
C CYS A 80 16.61 17.32 -1.01
N LEU A 81 15.50 16.76 -1.49
CA LEU A 81 15.49 15.60 -2.39
C LEU A 81 16.35 15.85 -3.62
N LYS A 82 16.13 16.96 -4.34
CA LYS A 82 16.87 17.28 -5.57
C LYS A 82 18.36 17.43 -5.31
N SER A 83 18.75 18.14 -4.25
CA SER A 83 20.17 18.34 -3.93
C SER A 83 20.86 17.05 -3.50
N SER A 84 20.20 16.22 -2.69
CA SER A 84 20.72 14.94 -2.20
C SER A 84 20.81 13.89 -3.30
N LEU A 85 19.83 13.82 -4.20
CA LEU A 85 19.86 12.93 -5.37
C LEU A 85 21.07 13.25 -6.25
N VAL A 86 21.28 14.51 -6.64
CA VAL A 86 22.43 14.93 -7.47
C VAL A 86 23.75 14.61 -6.75
N LYS A 87 23.86 15.00 -5.47
CA LYS A 87 25.07 14.79 -4.67
C LYS A 87 25.43 13.32 -4.52
N ARG A 88 24.46 12.43 -4.27
CA ARG A 88 24.68 11.00 -4.00
C ARG A 88 24.80 10.17 -5.27
N SER A 89 24.03 10.50 -6.30
CA SER A 89 24.11 9.82 -7.60
C SER A 89 25.41 10.15 -8.33
N GLY A 90 25.89 11.40 -8.21
CA GLY A 90 26.94 11.95 -9.06
C GLY A 90 26.46 12.29 -10.48
N VAL A 91 25.14 12.19 -10.72
CA VAL A 91 24.52 12.53 -12.00
C VAL A 91 24.13 14.01 -11.99
N PRO A 92 24.48 14.78 -13.04
CA PRO A 92 24.11 16.18 -13.17
C PRO A 92 22.59 16.45 -13.07
N ALA A 93 22.22 17.59 -12.50
CA ALA A 93 20.82 17.96 -12.25
C ALA A 93 19.98 18.08 -13.54
N ASP A 94 20.57 18.54 -14.63
CA ASP A 94 19.95 18.62 -15.96
C ASP A 94 19.59 17.24 -16.51
N ARG A 95 20.40 16.22 -16.24
CA ARG A 95 20.08 14.84 -16.64
C ARG A 95 18.89 14.29 -15.86
N TRP A 96 18.83 14.56 -14.54
CA TRP A 96 17.67 14.20 -13.72
C TRP A 96 16.39 14.87 -14.22
N LEU A 97 16.42 16.19 -14.47
CA LEU A 97 15.28 16.94 -15.00
C LEU A 97 14.82 16.43 -16.37
N ALA A 98 15.75 16.04 -17.24
CA ALA A 98 15.41 15.48 -18.54
C ALA A 98 14.66 14.13 -18.42
N CYS A 99 15.01 13.32 -17.40
CA CYS A 99 14.34 12.05 -17.14
C CYS A 99 12.96 12.25 -16.49
N GLU A 100 12.82 13.15 -15.51
CA GLU A 100 11.54 13.47 -14.87
C GLU A 100 10.51 14.02 -15.88
N ASN A 101 10.93 14.90 -16.79
CA ASN A 101 10.02 15.51 -17.77
C ASN A 101 9.68 14.59 -18.95
N SER A 102 10.31 13.41 -19.06
CA SER A 102 10.03 12.45 -20.14
C SER A 102 8.74 11.64 -19.92
N ASP A 103 8.11 11.76 -18.73
CA ASP A 103 6.90 11.04 -18.34
C ASP A 103 5.57 11.69 -18.81
N GLU A 104 5.61 12.82 -19.53
CA GLU A 104 4.40 13.55 -19.95
C GLU A 104 3.51 12.82 -20.97
N GLU A 105 3.96 11.79 -21.68
CA GLU A 105 3.14 11.09 -22.70
C GLU A 105 3.35 9.56 -22.66
N HIS A 106 3.00 8.93 -21.55
CA HIS A 106 2.74 7.49 -21.56
C HIS A 106 1.25 7.28 -21.32
N GLU A 107 0.47 7.45 -22.38
CA GLU A 107 -0.88 6.88 -22.45
C GLU A 107 -0.76 5.36 -22.48
N ASP A 108 -1.63 4.69 -21.73
CA ASP A 108 -1.71 3.23 -21.78
C ASP A 108 -1.98 2.82 -23.24
N PRO A 109 -1.18 1.91 -23.85
CA PRO A 109 -1.37 1.50 -25.23
C PRO A 109 -2.79 0.95 -25.51
N LEU A 110 -3.47 0.37 -24.51
CA LEU A 110 -4.86 -0.07 -24.66
C LEU A 110 -5.87 1.09 -24.66
N ILE A 111 -5.57 2.17 -23.92
CA ILE A 111 -6.37 3.41 -23.96
C ILE A 111 -6.16 4.09 -25.31
N ALA A 112 -4.92 4.20 -25.78
CA ALA A 112 -4.62 4.74 -27.11
C ALA A 112 -5.30 3.92 -28.23
N GLU A 113 -5.32 2.60 -28.11
CA GLU A 113 -6.04 1.71 -29.05
C GLU A 113 -7.56 1.95 -29.01
N LEU A 114 -8.14 2.14 -27.82
CA LEU A 114 -9.56 2.45 -27.65
C LEU A 114 -9.92 3.83 -28.19
N ASP A 115 -9.08 4.83 -27.93
CA ASP A 115 -9.29 6.21 -28.39
C ASP A 115 -9.16 6.30 -29.92
N ALA A 116 -8.19 5.62 -30.51
CA ALA A 116 -8.07 5.50 -31.97
C ALA A 116 -9.30 4.82 -32.61
N LEU A 117 -9.83 3.78 -31.96
CA LEU A 117 -11.05 3.11 -32.43
C LEU A 117 -12.28 4.03 -32.30
N ASN A 118 -12.39 4.76 -31.20
CA ASN A 118 -13.46 5.75 -31.00
C ASN A 118 -13.38 6.90 -32.01
N GLU A 119 -12.18 7.38 -32.34
CA GLU A 119 -11.97 8.40 -33.37
C GLU A 119 -12.36 7.88 -34.77
N GLN A 120 -12.02 6.63 -35.08
CA GLN A 120 -12.43 5.98 -36.33
C GLN A 120 -13.95 5.78 -36.42
N ILE A 121 -14.62 5.53 -35.29
CA ILE A 121 -16.09 5.44 -35.24
C ILE A 121 -16.70 6.84 -35.39
N GLY A 122 -16.17 7.86 -34.72
CA GLY A 122 -16.72 9.21 -34.70
C GLY A 122 -18.10 9.24 -34.01
N GLU A 123 -19.04 10.01 -34.56
CA GLU A 123 -20.38 10.19 -33.97
C GLU A 123 -21.43 9.13 -34.40
N ARG A 124 -21.06 8.19 -35.27
CA ARG A 124 -21.99 7.12 -35.71
C ARG A 124 -22.03 5.96 -34.71
N GLU A 125 -23.06 5.14 -34.83
CA GLU A 125 -23.09 3.88 -34.07
C GLU A 125 -22.00 2.91 -34.57
N PRO A 126 -21.35 2.18 -33.64
CA PRO A 126 -20.38 1.14 -34.00
C PRO A 126 -21.08 -0.01 -34.73
N THR A 127 -20.40 -0.53 -35.75
CA THR A 127 -20.81 -1.77 -36.41
C THR A 127 -20.61 -2.96 -35.47
N ALA A 128 -21.26 -4.09 -35.76
CA ALA A 128 -21.08 -5.32 -34.97
C ALA A 128 -19.63 -5.87 -34.99
N ALA A 129 -18.79 -5.44 -35.93
CA ALA A 129 -17.36 -5.76 -35.94
C ALA A 129 -16.57 -4.86 -34.98
N GLU A 130 -16.85 -3.55 -34.99
CA GLU A 130 -16.21 -2.57 -34.12
C GLU A 130 -16.62 -2.75 -32.66
N GLN A 131 -17.90 -3.07 -32.38
CA GLN A 131 -18.35 -3.40 -31.03
C GLN A 131 -17.55 -4.59 -30.46
N ARG A 132 -17.29 -5.62 -31.26
CA ARG A 132 -16.47 -6.77 -30.84
C ARG A 132 -15.02 -6.39 -30.58
N GLN A 133 -14.47 -5.43 -31.33
CA GLN A 133 -13.12 -4.92 -31.08
C GLN A 133 -13.06 -4.11 -29.78
N MET A 134 -14.06 -3.25 -29.53
CA MET A 134 -14.18 -2.52 -28.26
C MET A 134 -14.26 -3.50 -27.08
N ASP A 135 -15.11 -4.52 -27.17
CA ASP A 135 -15.26 -5.53 -26.10
C ASP A 135 -13.92 -6.26 -25.84
N GLN A 136 -13.17 -6.60 -26.89
CA GLN A 136 -11.84 -7.23 -26.77
C GLN A 136 -10.79 -6.31 -26.13
N ILE A 137 -10.82 -5.00 -26.45
CA ILE A 137 -9.93 -4.03 -25.82
C ILE A 137 -10.29 -3.89 -24.33
N ILE A 138 -11.58 -3.77 -24.01
CA ILE A 138 -12.07 -3.68 -22.63
C ILE A 138 -11.71 -4.94 -21.82
N GLU A 139 -11.86 -6.13 -22.40
CA GLU A 139 -11.47 -7.38 -21.73
C GLU A 139 -9.97 -7.42 -21.44
N ARG A 140 -9.11 -7.02 -22.40
CA ARG A 140 -7.66 -6.89 -22.19
C ARG A 140 -7.33 -5.87 -21.10
N MET A 141 -8.04 -4.73 -21.06
CA MET A 141 -7.87 -3.72 -20.01
C MET A 141 -8.26 -4.27 -18.63
N GLN A 142 -9.35 -5.04 -18.53
CA GLN A 142 -9.75 -5.67 -17.27
C GLN A 142 -8.73 -6.71 -16.80
N GLN A 143 -8.27 -7.58 -17.71
CA GLN A 143 -7.25 -8.59 -17.40
C GLN A 143 -5.93 -7.93 -16.94
N ARG A 144 -5.51 -6.87 -17.63
CA ARG A 144 -4.33 -6.09 -17.23
C ARG A 144 -4.53 -5.42 -15.88
N GLY A 145 -5.68 -4.80 -15.63
CA GLY A 145 -5.98 -4.19 -14.34
C GLY A 145 -5.92 -5.19 -13.18
N VAL A 146 -6.37 -6.44 -13.40
CA VAL A 146 -6.22 -7.51 -12.40
C VAL A 146 -4.75 -7.89 -12.20
N ALA A 147 -3.98 -8.00 -13.28
CA ALA A 147 -2.55 -8.32 -13.19
C ALA A 147 -1.76 -7.21 -12.48
N ASP A 148 -2.01 -5.94 -12.81
CA ASP A 148 -1.38 -4.77 -12.20
C ASP A 148 -1.71 -4.70 -10.70
N MET A 149 -2.98 -4.96 -10.32
CA MET A 149 -3.39 -5.05 -8.92
C MET A 149 -2.68 -6.20 -8.19
N GLN A 150 -2.55 -7.37 -8.82
CA GLN A 150 -1.83 -8.50 -8.23
C GLN A 150 -0.36 -8.18 -8.02
N GLN A 151 0.29 -7.57 -9.02
CA GLN A 151 1.69 -7.13 -8.95
C GLN A 151 1.91 -6.09 -7.84
N MET A 152 0.96 -5.17 -7.66
CA MET A 152 0.98 -4.21 -6.56
C MET A 152 0.88 -4.91 -5.20
N VAL A 153 -0.04 -5.87 -5.04
CA VAL A 153 -0.18 -6.66 -3.81
C VAL A 153 1.11 -7.44 -3.52
N ASP A 154 1.68 -8.10 -4.52
CA ASP A 154 2.93 -8.86 -4.37
C ASP A 154 4.10 -7.94 -3.99
N ALA A 155 4.15 -6.72 -4.55
CA ALA A 155 5.14 -5.71 -4.20
C ALA A 155 4.98 -5.23 -2.74
N MET A 156 3.73 -5.00 -2.29
CA MET A 156 3.46 -4.66 -0.89
C MET A 156 3.88 -5.79 0.05
N ILE A 157 3.61 -7.05 -0.32
CA ILE A 157 4.02 -8.22 0.46
C ILE A 157 5.54 -8.31 0.54
N ALA A 158 6.24 -8.16 -0.59
CA ALA A 158 7.69 -8.18 -0.65
C ALA A 158 8.32 -7.04 0.16
N GLY A 159 7.78 -5.82 0.02
CA GLY A 159 8.25 -4.64 0.75
C GLY A 159 7.99 -4.69 2.26
N SER A 160 7.09 -5.58 2.70
CA SER A 160 6.78 -5.80 4.11
C SER A 160 7.64 -6.86 4.78
N GLN A 161 8.37 -7.69 4.04
CA GLN A 161 9.16 -8.77 4.64
C GLN A 161 10.27 -8.23 5.55
N GLY A 162 10.50 -8.90 6.69
CA GLY A 162 11.51 -8.50 7.67
C GLY A 162 11.08 -7.39 8.63
N SER A 163 9.82 -6.93 8.54
CA SER A 163 9.26 -5.90 9.43
C SER A 163 8.52 -6.47 10.64
N GLU A 164 8.55 -7.79 10.87
CA GLU A 164 7.84 -8.44 11.98
C GLU A 164 8.24 -7.87 13.34
N ALA A 165 9.50 -7.46 13.49
CA ALA A 165 10.02 -6.87 14.73
C ALA A 165 9.39 -5.51 15.07
N SER A 166 8.73 -4.83 14.13
CA SER A 166 8.03 -3.57 14.39
C SER A 166 6.68 -3.79 15.07
N VAL A 167 6.12 -5.01 14.99
CA VAL A 167 4.80 -5.35 15.53
C VAL A 167 4.91 -5.54 17.04
N THR A 168 4.36 -4.60 17.80
CA THR A 168 4.49 -4.57 19.27
C THR A 168 3.50 -5.47 20.00
N LEU A 169 2.43 -5.90 19.32
CA LEU A 169 1.49 -6.87 19.88
C LEU A 169 1.96 -8.31 19.62
N PRO A 170 1.62 -9.27 20.51
CA PRO A 170 1.93 -10.68 20.31
C PRO A 170 1.42 -11.17 18.96
N VAL A 171 2.23 -11.92 18.21
CA VAL A 171 1.83 -12.52 16.94
C VAL A 171 1.58 -14.02 17.15
N TYR A 172 0.51 -14.54 16.53
CA TYR A 172 0.21 -15.97 16.59
C TYR A 172 1.40 -16.80 16.08
N PRO A 173 1.86 -17.83 16.81
CA PRO A 173 2.98 -18.67 16.38
C PRO A 173 2.73 -19.29 15.00
N GLU A 174 3.77 -19.42 14.18
CA GLU A 174 3.68 -20.00 12.83
C GLU A 174 2.82 -19.20 11.83
N ALA A 175 2.35 -18.01 12.20
CA ALA A 175 1.73 -17.10 11.24
C ALA A 175 2.79 -16.48 10.32
N LYS A 176 2.45 -16.37 9.04
CA LYS A 176 3.29 -15.72 8.03
C LYS A 176 2.83 -14.28 7.84
N LEU A 177 3.76 -13.32 7.93
CA LEU A 177 3.49 -11.94 7.60
C LEU A 177 3.18 -11.82 6.09
N LEU A 178 2.06 -11.16 5.79
CA LEU A 178 1.70 -10.81 4.42
C LEU A 178 2.10 -9.36 4.14
N ILE A 179 1.42 -8.41 4.76
CA ILE A 179 1.62 -6.98 4.54
C ILE A 179 1.75 -6.29 5.89
N ASN A 180 2.75 -5.43 6.06
CA ASN A 180 2.91 -4.53 7.19
C ASN A 180 2.85 -3.10 6.67
N ILE A 181 1.75 -2.42 6.98
CA ILE A 181 1.49 -1.04 6.59
C ILE A 181 1.92 -0.17 7.78
N PRO A 182 2.91 0.72 7.61
CA PRO A 182 3.26 1.69 8.64
C PRO A 182 2.06 2.63 8.91
N SER A 183 2.08 3.34 10.04
CA SER A 183 1.06 4.37 10.29
C SER A 183 1.04 5.35 9.12
N GLN A 184 -0.15 5.66 8.62
CA GLN A 184 -0.37 6.56 7.50
C GLN A 184 -0.69 7.98 7.96
N GLY A 185 -0.39 8.32 9.23
CA GLY A 185 -0.79 9.61 9.81
C GLY A 185 -2.31 9.74 9.92
N ASP A 186 -2.83 10.92 9.58
CA ASP A 186 -4.26 11.23 9.66
C ASP A 186 -5.01 10.79 8.40
N ILE A 187 -6.06 9.98 8.55
CA ILE A 187 -7.03 9.71 7.49
C ILE A 187 -8.30 10.51 7.72
N GLU A 188 -8.91 11.03 6.65
CA GLU A 188 -10.20 11.72 6.72
C GLU A 188 -11.30 10.81 6.19
N ILE A 189 -12.27 10.45 7.05
CA ILE A 189 -13.46 9.67 6.69
C ILE A 189 -14.68 10.44 7.17
N ALA A 190 -15.58 10.77 6.24
CA ALA A 190 -16.86 11.44 6.53
C ALA A 190 -16.70 12.67 7.47
N GLU A 191 -15.81 13.60 7.08
CA GLU A 191 -15.50 14.86 7.78
C GLU A 191 -14.78 14.70 9.14
N GLN A 192 -14.39 13.47 9.51
CA GLN A 192 -13.63 13.21 10.72
C GLN A 192 -12.21 12.75 10.38
N ARG A 193 -11.24 13.32 11.08
CA ARG A 193 -9.83 12.93 10.99
C ARG A 193 -9.48 11.92 12.07
N TYR A 194 -8.80 10.85 11.67
CA TYR A 194 -8.39 9.75 12.53
C TYR A 194 -6.90 9.52 12.38
N ILE A 195 -6.17 9.49 13.49
CA ILE A 195 -4.77 9.06 13.49
C ILE A 195 -4.77 7.53 13.33
N THR A 196 -4.20 7.04 12.25
CA THR A 196 -4.14 5.61 11.97
C THR A 196 -3.00 4.94 12.72
N LEU A 197 -3.28 3.76 13.27
CA LEU A 197 -2.24 2.88 13.78
C LEU A 197 -1.55 2.14 12.63
N PRO A 198 -0.26 1.79 12.78
CA PRO A 198 0.34 0.79 11.90
C PRO A 198 -0.44 -0.53 11.99
N GLY A 199 -0.51 -1.23 10.86
CA GLY A 199 -1.29 -2.45 10.72
C GLY A 199 -0.50 -3.54 10.01
N ALA A 200 -0.43 -4.72 10.60
CA ALA A 200 0.22 -5.89 9.99
C ALA A 200 -0.79 -7.02 9.78
N SER A 201 -0.82 -7.58 8.59
CA SER A 201 -1.67 -8.70 8.19
C SER A 201 -0.88 -9.98 8.15
N PHE A 202 -1.50 -11.05 8.64
CA PHE A 202 -0.88 -12.35 8.80
C PHE A 202 -1.83 -13.45 8.36
N VAL A 203 -1.25 -14.55 7.89
CA VAL A 203 -1.99 -15.75 7.52
C VAL A 203 -1.45 -16.95 8.29
N THR A 204 -2.35 -17.86 8.68
CA THR A 204 -1.98 -19.10 9.36
C THR A 204 -2.89 -20.26 8.93
N THR A 205 -2.39 -21.48 9.06
CA THR A 205 -3.15 -22.73 8.88
C THR A 205 -4.04 -23.05 10.07
N ALA A 206 -3.87 -22.36 11.20
CA ALA A 206 -4.77 -22.47 12.36
C ALA A 206 -6.15 -21.88 12.06
N SER A 207 -7.18 -22.41 12.71
CA SER A 207 -8.56 -21.93 12.58
C SER A 207 -8.79 -20.59 13.30
N PRO A 208 -9.82 -19.79 12.91
CA PRO A 208 -10.08 -18.50 13.55
C PRO A 208 -10.30 -18.61 15.07
N ALA A 209 -10.89 -19.72 15.53
CA ALA A 209 -11.12 -19.99 16.95
C ALA A 209 -9.81 -20.20 17.73
N GLN A 210 -8.83 -20.91 17.15
CA GLN A 210 -7.51 -21.11 17.78
C GLN A 210 -6.73 -19.80 17.86
N VAL A 211 -6.76 -19.00 16.79
CA VAL A 211 -6.12 -17.68 16.77
C VAL A 211 -6.75 -16.75 17.82
N LEU A 212 -8.08 -16.71 17.90
CA LEU A 212 -8.79 -15.92 18.91
C LEU A 212 -8.43 -16.36 20.33
N GLU A 213 -8.38 -17.66 20.60
CA GLU A 213 -8.04 -18.17 21.93
C GLU A 213 -6.62 -17.81 22.36
N PHE A 214 -5.65 -17.88 21.44
CA PHE A 214 -4.30 -17.38 21.68
C PHE A 214 -4.32 -15.91 22.12
N TYR A 215 -5.00 -15.03 21.39
CA TYR A 215 -5.05 -13.61 21.73
C TYR A 215 -5.77 -13.35 23.05
N ARG A 216 -6.80 -14.12 23.40
CA ARG A 216 -7.47 -14.01 24.70
C ARG A 216 -6.53 -14.31 25.87
N GLN A 217 -5.60 -15.24 25.68
CA GLN A 217 -4.60 -15.58 26.70
C GLN A 217 -3.50 -14.52 26.80
N GLN A 218 -3.04 -14.00 25.65
CA GLN A 218 -1.95 -13.01 25.61
C GLN A 218 -2.40 -11.58 25.96
N LEU A 219 -3.66 -11.24 25.70
CA LEU A 219 -4.21 -9.88 25.82
C LEU A 219 -5.47 -9.85 26.68
N PRO A 220 -5.41 -10.17 28.00
CA PRO A 220 -6.58 -10.31 28.86
C PRO A 220 -7.41 -9.03 29.05
N GLY A 221 -6.84 -7.85 28.74
CA GLY A 221 -7.53 -6.57 28.79
C GLY A 221 -8.40 -6.25 27.56
N TYR A 222 -8.30 -7.06 26.50
CA TYR A 222 -9.03 -6.85 25.25
C TYR A 222 -10.41 -7.52 25.31
N ARG A 223 -11.36 -7.01 24.51
CA ARG A 223 -12.74 -7.51 24.45
C ARG A 223 -13.14 -7.86 23.02
N ILE A 224 -14.06 -8.82 22.89
CA ILE A 224 -14.59 -9.28 21.60
C ILE A 224 -15.69 -8.33 21.13
N HIS A 225 -15.54 -7.86 19.89
CA HIS A 225 -16.51 -7.06 19.15
C HIS A 225 -16.79 -7.74 17.83
N ARG A 226 -18.06 -8.01 17.56
CA ARG A 226 -18.48 -8.58 16.29
C ARG A 226 -18.94 -7.43 15.41
N SER A 227 -18.28 -7.28 14.26
CA SER A 227 -18.74 -6.37 13.23
C SER A 227 -20.08 -6.88 12.72
N ALA A 228 -21.12 -6.04 12.71
CA ALA A 228 -22.39 -6.41 12.08
C ALA A 228 -22.30 -6.35 10.53
N LEU A 229 -21.16 -5.87 9.99
CA LEU A 229 -20.93 -5.64 8.56
C LEU A 229 -20.29 -6.84 7.84
N SER A 230 -19.91 -7.91 8.54
CA SER A 230 -19.26 -9.08 7.91
C SER A 230 -19.83 -10.42 8.39
N ALA A 231 -19.32 -11.52 7.82
CA ALA A 231 -19.79 -12.87 8.14
C ALA A 231 -19.74 -13.11 9.66
N ALA A 232 -20.67 -13.92 10.19
CA ALA A 232 -20.79 -14.20 11.64
C ALA A 232 -19.52 -14.76 12.31
N THR A 233 -18.51 -15.10 11.51
CA THR A 233 -17.20 -15.66 11.90
C THR A 233 -16.12 -14.61 12.14
N ASP A 234 -16.34 -13.36 11.74
CA ASP A 234 -15.35 -12.31 11.86
C ASP A 234 -15.37 -11.71 13.27
N VAL A 235 -14.18 -11.49 13.83
CA VAL A 235 -14.02 -11.04 15.21
C VAL A 235 -12.98 -9.93 15.29
N ALA A 236 -13.37 -8.78 15.85
CA ALA A 236 -12.43 -7.78 16.31
C ALA A 236 -12.18 -8.00 17.82
N TYR A 237 -10.92 -8.14 18.23
CA TYR A 237 -10.51 -8.20 19.63
C TYR A 237 -9.76 -6.91 19.94
N MET A 238 -10.37 -6.01 20.72
CA MET A 238 -9.95 -4.60 20.80
C MET A 238 -9.68 -4.15 22.24
N GLN A 239 -8.77 -3.19 22.43
CA GLN A 239 -8.43 -2.58 23.72
C GLN A 239 -9.18 -1.25 23.94
N ASN A 240 -9.43 -0.87 25.20
CA ASN A 240 -9.78 0.51 25.61
C ASN A 240 -10.90 1.16 24.80
N ILE A 241 -11.95 0.40 24.52
CA ILE A 241 -13.04 0.85 23.65
C ILE A 241 -13.97 1.79 24.43
N PRO A 242 -14.42 2.91 23.82
CA PRO A 242 -15.47 3.75 24.38
C PRO A 242 -16.76 2.98 24.69
N VAL A 243 -17.47 3.38 25.75
CA VAL A 243 -18.67 2.68 26.24
C VAL A 243 -19.80 2.60 25.19
N ASP A 244 -19.82 3.54 24.25
CA ASP A 244 -20.83 3.72 23.20
C ASP A 244 -20.35 3.29 21.81
N PHE A 245 -19.15 2.70 21.70
CA PHE A 245 -18.56 2.32 20.42
C PHE A 245 -19.38 1.24 19.71
N ASP A 246 -19.79 1.54 18.49
CA ASP A 246 -20.41 0.60 17.55
C ASP A 246 -19.49 0.46 16.35
N TYR A 247 -18.95 -0.74 16.12
CA TYR A 247 -17.97 -0.96 15.04
C TYR A 247 -18.51 -0.58 13.65
N SER A 248 -19.81 -0.70 13.41
CA SER A 248 -20.42 -0.42 12.10
C SER A 248 -20.57 1.09 11.88
N ARG A 249 -20.87 1.84 12.94
CA ARG A 249 -21.01 3.30 12.89
C ARG A 249 -19.66 4.02 13.04
N ASP A 250 -18.79 3.48 13.86
CA ASP A 250 -17.55 4.09 14.32
C ASP A 250 -16.32 3.43 13.67
N PHE A 251 -16.47 2.80 12.51
CA PHE A 251 -15.42 2.06 11.80
C PHE A 251 -14.13 2.88 11.63
N GLY A 252 -14.24 4.18 11.32
CA GLY A 252 -13.07 5.07 11.22
C GLY A 252 -12.24 5.15 12.50
N ARG A 253 -12.91 5.15 13.67
CA ARG A 253 -12.24 5.14 14.98
C ARG A 253 -11.52 3.83 15.28
N ALA A 254 -11.93 2.71 14.67
CA ALA A 254 -11.28 1.43 14.88
C ALA A 254 -9.80 1.47 14.46
N PHE A 255 -9.47 2.23 13.41
CA PHE A 255 -8.09 2.40 12.94
C PHE A 255 -7.18 3.14 13.94
N SER A 256 -7.74 3.83 14.91
CA SER A 256 -6.99 4.54 15.97
C SER A 256 -6.90 3.74 17.27
N ILE A 257 -7.50 2.55 17.34
CA ILE A 257 -7.57 1.73 18.55
C ILE A 257 -6.79 0.44 18.33
N PRO A 258 -5.86 0.04 19.22
CA PRO A 258 -5.14 -1.22 19.08
C PRO A 258 -6.10 -2.41 19.09
N HIS A 259 -6.03 -3.25 18.07
CA HIS A 259 -6.92 -4.40 17.94
C HIS A 259 -6.41 -5.49 17.00
N ILE A 260 -6.99 -6.67 17.16
CA ILE A 260 -6.80 -7.82 16.27
C ILE A 260 -8.10 -8.05 15.51
N TYR A 261 -8.08 -7.98 14.18
CA TYR A 261 -9.20 -8.36 13.33
C TYR A 261 -8.96 -9.76 12.76
N ILE A 262 -9.81 -10.72 13.06
CA ILE A 262 -9.66 -12.14 12.70
C ILE A 262 -10.80 -12.53 11.76
N GLN A 263 -10.48 -13.14 10.63
CA GLN A 263 -11.45 -13.65 9.66
C GLN A 263 -10.99 -14.97 9.02
N PRO A 264 -11.90 -15.75 8.43
CA PRO A 264 -11.52 -16.90 7.61
C PRO A 264 -10.61 -16.50 6.46
N ALA A 265 -9.60 -17.32 6.17
CA ALA A 265 -8.77 -17.14 4.99
C ALA A 265 -9.61 -17.29 3.71
N LYS A 266 -9.39 -16.40 2.75
CA LYS A 266 -10.01 -16.47 1.41
C LYS A 266 -9.05 -17.15 0.43
N ALA A 267 -9.51 -17.44 -0.79
CA ALA A 267 -8.70 -18.10 -1.82
C ALA A 267 -7.35 -17.42 -2.07
N GLY A 268 -7.30 -16.08 -2.07
CA GLY A 268 -6.03 -15.34 -2.20
C GLY A 268 -5.04 -15.59 -1.05
N SER A 269 -5.53 -15.76 0.18
CA SER A 269 -4.66 -16.10 1.33
C SER A 269 -4.04 -17.50 1.20
N GLN A 270 -4.76 -18.44 0.57
CA GLN A 270 -4.26 -19.80 0.35
C GLN A 270 -3.17 -19.88 -0.72
N GLN A 271 -3.14 -18.93 -1.65
CA GLN A 271 -2.01 -18.78 -2.58
C GLN A 271 -0.72 -18.39 -1.85
N GLN A 272 -0.84 -17.55 -0.82
CA GLN A 272 0.30 -17.07 -0.02
C GLN A 272 0.79 -18.07 1.03
N LEU A 273 -0.13 -18.90 1.55
CA LEU A 273 0.15 -20.01 2.46
C LEU A 273 -0.80 -21.17 2.17
N PRO A 274 -0.34 -22.25 1.51
CA PRO A 274 -1.17 -23.43 1.26
C PRO A 274 -1.76 -24.00 2.55
N GLY A 275 -3.08 -24.24 2.55
CA GLY A 275 -3.80 -24.70 3.74
C GLY A 275 -4.15 -23.61 4.76
N ALA A 276 -3.94 -22.33 4.42
CA ALA A 276 -4.40 -21.21 5.24
C ALA A 276 -5.88 -21.32 5.59
N GLN A 277 -6.19 -21.19 6.87
CA GLN A 277 -7.56 -21.19 7.40
C GLN A 277 -7.94 -19.83 7.99
N THR A 278 -6.96 -19.03 8.42
CA THR A 278 -7.21 -17.71 9.03
C THR A 278 -6.35 -16.63 8.40
N LEU A 279 -6.97 -15.49 8.14
CA LEU A 279 -6.32 -14.21 7.87
C LEU A 279 -6.63 -13.30 9.05
N PHE A 280 -5.62 -12.68 9.64
CA PHE A 280 -5.82 -11.72 10.72
C PHE A 280 -4.96 -10.48 10.58
N PHE A 281 -5.43 -9.36 11.09
CA PHE A 281 -4.76 -8.06 11.09
C PHE A 281 -4.49 -7.66 12.53
N VAL A 282 -3.30 -7.15 12.78
CA VAL A 282 -2.83 -6.65 14.06
C VAL A 282 -2.62 -5.15 13.87
N TYR A 283 -3.46 -4.34 14.51
CA TYR A 283 -3.30 -2.88 14.60
C TYR A 283 -2.67 -2.58 15.96
N TYR A 284 -1.48 -1.99 15.95
CA TYR A 284 -0.61 -1.92 17.11
C TYR A 284 -0.10 -0.51 17.36
N GLN A 285 0.32 -0.21 18.59
CA GLN A 285 1.00 1.05 18.87
C GLN A 285 2.46 0.95 18.38
N PRO A 286 3.03 2.00 17.77
CA PRO A 286 4.47 2.03 17.48
C PRO A 286 5.28 1.77 18.75
N ALA A 287 6.45 1.15 18.62
CA ALA A 287 7.41 1.14 19.71
C ALA A 287 7.88 2.59 19.98
N GLU A 288 7.95 2.97 21.27
CA GLU A 288 8.54 4.24 21.70
C GLU A 288 10.04 4.33 21.36
#